data_AF-A0A2V8QXG3-F1
#
_entry.id   AF-A0A2V8QXG3-F1
#
_cell.length_a   1.000
_cell.length_b   1.000
_cell.length_c   1.000
_cell.angle_alpha   90.00
_cell.angle_beta   90.00
_cell.angle_gamma   90.00
#
_symmetry.space_group_name_H-M   'P 1'
#
loop_
_entity.id
_entity.type
_entity.pdbx_description
1 polymer ?
#
loop_
_entity_poly.entity_id
_entity_poly.type
_entity_poly.pdbx_seq_one_letter_code
_entity_poly.pdbx_strand_id
1 'polypeptide(L)'
;MKYRELGRTGWRVSEISFGAWAIGGAWGDVDDRESLAALHRAVDLGRELRHCRDRRRVGILARVPLASGMLTGKLTTRSQFAADDHRAFNRHGESFDRGETFSSVDYGTGLQAVEELREVVPEGMTMAQFALRWILMFDAVTCAIPGARRPAQVADNAHTADFSLLTDETMRAVSEIYDRQIRRFVHHYW
;
A
#
# COMPACT_ATOMS: atom_id res chain seq x y z
N MET A 1 0.78 -16.60 -4.76
CA MET A 1 1.19 -15.32 -5.39
C MET A 1 0.61 -15.19 -6.81
N LYS A 2 -0.11 -14.10 -7.10
CA LYS A 2 -0.72 -13.80 -8.42
C LYS A 2 0.15 -12.81 -9.20
N TYR A 3 0.07 -12.84 -10.53
CA TYR A 3 0.97 -12.12 -11.44
C TYR A 3 0.21 -11.41 -12.57
N ARG A 4 0.69 -10.23 -13.00
CA ARG A 4 0.12 -9.37 -14.07
C ARG A 4 1.19 -8.90 -15.06
N GLU A 5 0.81 -8.57 -16.30
CA GLU A 5 1.72 -8.10 -17.36
C GLU A 5 2.04 -6.59 -17.21
N LEU A 6 3.32 -6.22 -17.24
CA LEU A 6 3.77 -4.82 -17.14
C LEU A 6 3.74 -4.12 -18.52
N GLY A 7 2.58 -3.58 -18.88
CA GLY A 7 2.45 -2.74 -20.07
C GLY A 7 2.83 -3.45 -21.39
N ARG A 8 3.88 -2.97 -22.06
CA ARG A 8 4.39 -3.47 -23.37
C ARG A 8 5.72 -4.21 -23.29
N THR A 9 6.30 -4.36 -22.10
CA THR A 9 7.68 -4.85 -21.97
C THR A 9 7.81 -6.35 -22.22
N GLY A 10 6.69 -7.08 -22.25
CA GLY A 10 6.67 -8.54 -22.22
C GLY A 10 6.99 -9.11 -20.83
N TRP A 11 7.17 -8.26 -19.82
CA TRP A 11 7.52 -8.68 -18.47
C TRP A 11 6.29 -8.97 -17.62
N ARG A 12 6.41 -9.99 -16.78
CA ARG A 12 5.42 -10.40 -15.79
C ARG A 12 5.90 -9.93 -14.43
N VAL A 13 5.05 -9.18 -13.73
CA VAL A 13 5.35 -8.71 -12.38
C VAL A 13 4.32 -9.30 -11.42
N SER A 14 4.73 -9.53 -10.18
CA SER A 14 3.79 -9.90 -9.12
C SER A 14 2.76 -8.79 -8.96
N GLU A 15 1.54 -9.16 -8.56
CA GLU A 15 0.57 -8.17 -8.10
C GLU A 15 1.13 -7.32 -6.95
N ILE A 16 2.07 -7.86 -6.17
CA ILE A 16 2.71 -7.14 -5.08
C ILE A 16 4.22 -7.28 -5.17
N SER A 17 4.93 -6.16 -5.29
CA SER A 17 6.39 -6.07 -5.30
C SER A 17 6.90 -5.45 -4.00
N PHE A 18 8.19 -5.60 -3.72
CA PHE A 18 8.81 -5.11 -2.49
C PHE A 18 9.26 -3.64 -2.64
N GLY A 19 8.73 -2.75 -1.80
CA GLY A 19 9.19 -1.37 -1.69
C GLY A 19 10.38 -1.24 -0.75
N ALA A 20 11.58 -1.06 -1.32
CA ALA A 20 12.82 -0.98 -0.55
C ALA A 20 13.06 0.36 0.17
N TRP A 21 12.19 1.36 -0.01
CA TRP A 21 12.42 2.67 0.62
C TRP A 21 12.35 2.61 2.16
N ALA A 22 11.53 1.71 2.71
CA ALA A 22 11.41 1.53 4.16
C ALA A 22 12.67 0.94 4.83
N ILE A 23 13.55 0.30 4.05
CA ILE A 23 14.85 -0.22 4.52
C ILE A 23 16.03 0.70 4.16
N GLY A 24 15.79 1.79 3.43
CA GLY A 24 16.83 2.70 2.95
C GLY A 24 17.27 3.77 3.96
N GLY A 25 17.01 3.60 5.26
CA GLY A 25 17.42 4.56 6.31
C GLY A 25 16.53 5.81 6.45
N ALA A 26 15.75 6.16 5.43
CA ALA A 26 14.97 7.41 5.39
C ALA A 26 13.75 7.47 6.35
N TRP A 27 13.53 6.45 7.18
CA TRP A 27 12.33 6.32 8.00
C TRP A 27 12.63 5.93 9.46
N GLY A 28 13.74 6.37 10.05
CA GLY A 28 14.19 5.96 11.39
C GLY A 28 15.08 4.72 11.35
N ASP A 29 15.51 4.23 12.51
CA ASP A 29 16.52 3.18 12.61
C ASP A 29 16.14 1.90 11.84
N VAL A 30 17.11 1.38 11.09
CA VAL A 30 16.98 0.19 10.25
C VAL A 30 18.13 -0.75 10.55
N ASP A 31 17.83 -2.04 10.78
CA ASP A 31 18.85 -3.07 10.91
C ASP A 31 19.21 -3.62 9.53
N ASP A 32 20.49 -3.53 9.16
CA ASP A 32 21.00 -4.02 7.87
C ASP A 32 20.77 -5.52 7.68
N ARG A 33 20.81 -6.32 8.75
CA ARG A 33 20.56 -7.78 8.66
C ARG A 33 19.10 -8.06 8.38
N GLU A 34 18.17 -7.35 9.02
CA GLU A 34 16.74 -7.50 8.73
C GLU A 34 16.39 -7.00 7.32
N SER A 35 17.05 -5.92 6.89
CA SER A 35 16.89 -5.34 5.55
C SER A 35 17.34 -6.32 4.46
N LEU A 36 18.52 -6.93 4.63
CA LEU A 36 19.04 -7.93 3.72
C LEU A 36 18.18 -9.20 3.71
N ALA A 37 17.69 -9.64 4.88
CA ALA A 37 16.78 -10.78 4.98
C ALA A 37 15.43 -10.51 4.28
N ALA A 38 14.89 -9.29 4.38
CA ALA A 38 13.68 -8.88 3.69
C ALA A 38 13.86 -8.90 2.16
N LEU A 39 15.03 -8.44 1.68
CA LEU A 39 15.43 -8.50 0.27
C LEU A 39 15.54 -9.94 -0.24
N HIS A 40 16.26 -10.81 0.46
CA HIS A 40 16.38 -12.22 0.09
C HIS A 40 15.01 -12.91 0.07
N ARG A 41 14.15 -12.65 1.06
CA ARG A 41 12.81 -13.23 1.12
C ARG A 41 11.93 -12.77 -0.05
N ALA A 42 12.04 -11.52 -0.47
CA ALA A 42 11.33 -11.01 -1.64
C ALA A 42 11.80 -11.71 -2.94
N VAL A 43 13.10 -11.97 -3.07
CA VAL A 43 13.66 -12.70 -4.22
C VAL A 43 13.18 -14.16 -4.24
N ASP A 44 13.17 -14.84 -3.09
CA ASP A 44 12.73 -16.24 -2.98
C ASP A 44 11.25 -16.41 -3.35
N LEU A 45 10.41 -15.44 -2.98
CA LEU A 45 8.97 -15.45 -3.27
C LEU A 45 8.65 -15.11 -4.74
N GLY A 46 9.55 -14.46 -5.47
CA GLY A 46 9.31 -13.93 -6.82
C GLY A 46 9.69 -14.82 -8.01
N ARG A 47 10.23 -16.02 -7.79
CA ARG A 47 10.72 -16.91 -8.87
C ARG A 47 9.60 -17.83 -9.40
N GLU A 48 8.80 -17.38 -10.37
CA GLU A 48 8.22 -18.11 -11.52
C GLU A 48 7.05 -17.32 -12.16
N LEU A 49 7.06 -17.09 -13.49
CA LEU A 49 6.33 -15.97 -14.12
C LEU A 49 5.64 -16.28 -15.48
N ARG A 50 4.29 -16.27 -15.61
CA ARG A 50 3.51 -16.24 -16.90
C ARG A 50 2.04 -15.74 -16.82
N HIS A 51 1.60 -14.92 -17.81
CA HIS A 51 0.28 -14.51 -18.41
C HIS A 51 -0.87 -13.52 -17.89
N CYS A 52 -1.32 -12.59 -18.78
CA CYS A 52 -2.56 -11.72 -18.91
C CYS A 52 -2.66 -10.25 -18.35
N ARG A 53 -3.47 -9.27 -18.88
CA ARG A 53 -4.13 -8.95 -20.21
C ARG A 53 -4.89 -7.55 -20.24
N ASP A 54 -4.94 -6.88 -21.43
CA ASP A 54 -5.85 -5.83 -22.05
C ASP A 54 -5.92 -4.36 -21.51
N ARG A 55 -6.30 -3.25 -22.21
CA ARG A 55 -6.65 -2.88 -23.63
C ARG A 55 -5.81 -1.70 -24.20
N ARG A 56 -5.02 -0.97 -23.39
CA ARG A 56 -4.08 0.07 -23.87
C ARG A 56 -2.60 -0.36 -23.83
N ARG A 57 -2.32 -1.60 -23.40
CA ARG A 57 -0.96 -2.14 -23.18
C ARG A 57 -0.11 -1.26 -22.25
N VAL A 58 -0.71 -0.72 -21.19
CA VAL A 58 -0.05 0.07 -20.15
C VAL A 58 -0.40 -0.57 -18.81
N GLY A 59 0.59 -0.72 -17.92
CA GLY A 59 0.41 -1.24 -16.57
C GLY A 59 0.79 -0.22 -15.51
N ILE A 60 -0.01 -0.10 -14.45
CA ILE A 60 0.26 0.83 -13.35
C ILE A 60 1.01 0.12 -12.22
N LEU A 61 2.10 0.74 -11.78
CA LEU A 61 2.81 0.40 -10.55
C LEU A 61 2.34 1.36 -9.43
N ALA A 62 1.52 0.86 -8.52
CA ALA A 62 1.02 1.65 -7.38
C ALA A 62 2.10 1.77 -6.31
N ARG A 63 2.73 2.95 -6.25
CA ARG A 63 3.72 3.33 -5.22
C ARG A 63 3.02 3.87 -3.97
N VAL A 64 3.68 3.77 -2.81
CA VAL A 64 3.17 4.22 -1.50
C VAL A 64 1.74 3.69 -1.22
N PRO A 65 1.44 2.39 -1.48
CA PRO A 65 0.07 1.88 -1.44
C PRO A 65 -0.53 1.86 -0.03
N LEU A 66 0.28 2.04 1.02
CA LEU A 66 -0.15 2.03 2.41
C LEU A 66 -0.18 3.44 3.04
N ALA A 67 -0.14 4.50 2.22
CA ALA A 67 -0.20 5.90 2.65
C ALA A 67 0.72 6.17 3.86
N SER A 68 2.02 5.88 3.70
CA SER A 68 3.01 6.10 4.76
C SER A 68 2.79 5.33 6.05
N GLY A 69 2.10 4.19 5.95
CA GLY A 69 1.80 3.29 7.07
C GLY A 69 0.44 3.54 7.71
N MET A 70 -0.30 4.57 7.30
CA MET A 70 -1.65 4.85 7.82
C MET A 70 -2.62 3.70 7.56
N LEU A 71 -2.60 3.15 6.34
CA LEU A 71 -3.44 2.01 5.96
C LEU A 71 -2.91 0.67 6.51
N THR A 72 -1.96 0.68 7.44
CA THR A 72 -1.65 -0.55 8.21
C THR A 72 -2.60 -0.74 9.39
N GLY A 73 -3.35 0.31 9.77
CA GLY A 73 -4.18 0.29 10.96
C GLY A 73 -3.39 0.26 12.27
N LYS A 74 -2.07 0.48 12.27
CA LYS A 74 -1.24 0.47 13.50
C LYS A 74 -0.99 1.86 14.07
N LEU A 75 -1.29 2.90 13.30
CA LEU A 75 -1.14 4.28 13.73
C LEU A 75 -2.32 4.72 14.59
N THR A 76 -2.04 5.52 15.61
CA THR A 76 -3.03 6.10 16.53
C THR A 76 -2.80 7.59 16.68
N THR A 77 -3.73 8.30 17.33
CA THR A 77 -3.59 9.72 17.65
C THR A 77 -2.38 10.01 18.57
N ARG A 78 -1.94 9.01 19.33
CA ARG A 78 -0.77 9.08 20.23
C ARG A 78 0.54 8.67 19.56
N SER A 79 0.50 8.18 18.32
CA SER A 79 1.71 7.78 17.62
C SER A 79 2.64 8.98 17.42
N GLN A 80 3.87 8.81 17.87
CA GLN A 80 4.95 9.77 17.71
C GLN A 80 5.91 9.26 16.64
N PHE A 81 6.46 10.19 15.87
CA PHE A 81 7.48 9.91 14.85
C PHE A 81 8.78 10.57 15.31
N ALA A 82 9.92 10.00 14.95
CA ALA A 82 11.22 10.60 15.25
C ALA A 82 11.33 11.99 14.58
N ALA A 83 12.16 12.88 15.13
CA ALA A 83 12.25 14.27 14.69
C ALA A 83 12.74 14.42 13.23
N ASP A 84 13.49 13.42 12.75
CA ASP A 84 14.00 13.28 11.39
C ASP A 84 13.05 12.51 10.44
N ASP A 85 11.92 12.01 10.93
CA ASP A 85 10.90 11.33 10.13
C ASP A 85 9.99 12.36 9.46
N HIS A 86 9.85 12.27 8.14
CA HIS A 86 8.97 13.15 7.37
C HIS A 86 7.51 13.16 7.84
N ARG A 87 7.02 12.09 8.48
CA ARG A 87 5.67 12.08 9.09
C ARG A 87 5.53 12.99 10.30
N ALA A 88 6.65 13.33 10.97
CA ALA A 88 6.67 14.25 12.09
C ALA A 88 6.41 15.68 11.64
N PHE A 89 7.16 16.15 10.63
CA PHE A 89 7.06 17.52 10.13
C PHE A 89 6.00 17.72 9.04
N ASN A 90 5.47 16.64 8.46
CA ASN A 90 4.45 16.70 7.39
C ASN A 90 3.08 16.15 7.82
N ARG A 91 2.74 16.24 9.10
CA ARG A 91 1.49 15.71 9.66
C ARG A 91 0.23 16.38 9.07
N HIS A 92 0.37 17.60 8.58
CA HIS A 92 -0.69 18.38 7.93
C HIS A 92 -0.60 18.36 6.39
N GLY A 93 0.32 17.60 5.80
CA GLY A 93 0.46 17.46 4.35
C GLY A 93 1.06 18.68 3.63
N GLU A 94 1.76 19.56 4.35
CA GLU A 94 2.26 20.87 3.90
C GLU A 94 3.66 20.82 3.22
N SER A 95 4.36 19.69 3.22
CA SER A 95 5.72 19.53 2.68
C SER A 95 5.86 18.26 1.81
N PHE A 96 6.80 18.25 0.85
CA PHE A 96 6.94 17.22 -0.21
C PHE A 96 5.81 17.20 -1.26
N ASP A 97 6.05 16.50 -2.38
CA ASP A 97 5.12 16.34 -3.49
C ASP A 97 3.75 15.92 -2.94
N ARG A 98 2.70 16.74 -3.16
CA ARG A 98 1.37 16.57 -2.55
C ARG A 98 0.87 15.16 -2.83
N GLY A 99 0.87 14.27 -1.83
CA GLY A 99 0.42 12.89 -1.95
C GLY A 99 1.31 11.83 -1.28
N GLU A 100 2.56 12.15 -0.89
CA GLU A 100 3.45 11.13 -0.33
C GLU A 100 3.18 10.82 1.15
N THR A 101 2.86 11.82 1.96
CA THR A 101 2.52 11.62 3.38
C THR A 101 1.01 11.64 3.55
N PHE A 102 0.44 10.51 3.96
CA PHE A 102 -1.00 10.35 4.20
C PHE A 102 -1.88 10.80 3.03
N SER A 103 -1.34 10.73 1.79
CA SER A 103 -2.02 11.22 0.58
C SER A 103 -2.46 12.68 0.65
N SER A 104 -1.74 13.53 1.40
CA SER A 104 -2.10 14.93 1.68
C SER A 104 -3.42 15.12 2.43
N VAL A 105 -3.90 14.08 3.11
CA VAL A 105 -5.02 14.17 4.06
C VAL A 105 -4.47 14.48 5.44
N ASP A 106 -5.16 15.36 6.17
CA ASP A 106 -4.85 15.60 7.59
C ASP A 106 -4.83 14.27 8.37
N TYR A 107 -3.82 14.11 9.22
CA TYR A 107 -3.59 12.86 9.95
C TYR A 107 -4.81 12.39 10.76
N GLY A 108 -5.53 13.30 11.41
CA GLY A 108 -6.72 12.96 12.19
C GLY A 108 -7.86 12.45 11.32
N THR A 109 -8.11 13.13 10.19
CA THR A 109 -9.10 12.70 9.20
C THR A 109 -8.74 11.33 8.61
N GLY A 110 -7.45 11.12 8.29
CA GLY A 110 -6.97 9.83 7.79
C GLY A 110 -7.16 8.70 8.79
N LEU A 111 -6.91 8.94 10.08
CA LEU A 111 -7.19 7.95 11.13
C LEU A 111 -8.68 7.63 11.25
N GLN A 112 -9.56 8.63 11.20
CA GLN A 112 -11.02 8.40 11.22
C GLN A 112 -11.47 7.51 10.06
N ALA A 113 -10.97 7.77 8.85
CA ALA A 113 -11.27 6.93 7.70
C ALA A 113 -10.74 5.50 7.87
N VAL A 114 -9.56 5.33 8.47
CA VAL A 114 -9.01 3.99 8.78
C VAL A 114 -9.87 3.24 9.79
N GLU A 115 -10.42 3.91 10.80
CA GLU A 115 -11.34 3.29 11.76
C GLU A 115 -12.62 2.82 11.05
N GLU A 116 -13.23 3.64 10.19
CA GLU A 116 -14.40 3.23 9.41
C GLU A 116 -14.07 2.07 8.45
N LEU A 117 -12.88 2.07 7.85
CA LEU A 117 -12.44 0.98 6.99
C LEU A 117 -12.28 -0.33 7.77
N ARG A 118 -11.95 -0.31 9.07
CA ARG A 118 -11.78 -1.55 9.86
C ARG A 118 -13.05 -2.37 9.91
N GLU A 119 -14.20 -1.70 9.98
CA GLU A 119 -15.52 -2.36 10.05
C GLU A 119 -15.88 -3.11 8.76
N VAL A 120 -15.22 -2.81 7.64
CA VAL A 120 -15.47 -3.46 6.34
C VAL A 120 -14.36 -4.43 5.93
N VAL A 121 -13.32 -4.62 6.77
CA VAL A 121 -12.27 -5.60 6.52
C VAL A 121 -12.83 -7.01 6.71
N PRO A 122 -12.72 -7.90 5.71
CA PRO A 122 -13.14 -9.29 5.86
C PRO A 122 -12.37 -10.00 6.96
N GLU A 123 -13.02 -10.94 7.66
CA GLU A 123 -12.39 -11.76 8.68
C GLU A 123 -11.15 -12.49 8.13
N GLY A 124 -10.07 -12.51 8.91
CA GLY A 124 -8.81 -13.14 8.54
C GLY A 124 -7.88 -12.28 7.68
N MET A 125 -8.28 -11.06 7.28
CA MET A 125 -7.38 -10.09 6.64
C MET A 125 -6.89 -9.04 7.63
N THR A 126 -5.61 -8.66 7.52
CA THR A 126 -5.12 -7.43 8.16
C THR A 126 -5.53 -6.21 7.32
N MET A 127 -5.59 -5.03 7.96
CA MET A 127 -5.88 -3.76 7.25
C MET A 127 -4.90 -3.49 6.09
N ALA A 128 -3.61 -3.80 6.27
CA ALA A 128 -2.62 -3.67 5.21
C ALA A 128 -2.91 -4.60 4.02
N GLN A 129 -3.28 -5.86 4.30
CA GLN A 129 -3.63 -6.82 3.25
C GLN A 129 -4.92 -6.41 2.55
N PHE A 130 -5.91 -5.91 3.29
CA PHE A 130 -7.15 -5.38 2.74
C PHE A 130 -6.90 -4.21 1.78
N ALA A 131 -6.12 -3.21 2.20
CA ALA A 131 -5.77 -2.06 1.36
C ALA A 131 -5.04 -2.49 0.08
N LEU A 132 -4.06 -3.40 0.20
CA LEU A 132 -3.36 -3.95 -0.95
C LEU A 132 -4.29 -4.75 -1.86
N ARG A 133 -5.21 -5.54 -1.29
CA ARG A 133 -6.18 -6.31 -2.07
C ARG A 133 -7.11 -5.39 -2.86
N TRP A 134 -7.61 -4.33 -2.22
CA TRP A 134 -8.43 -3.30 -2.86
C TRP A 134 -7.72 -2.63 -4.03
N ILE A 135 -6.45 -2.25 -3.88
CA ILE A 135 -5.64 -1.67 -4.98
C ILE A 135 -5.56 -2.63 -6.19
N LEU A 136 -5.47 -3.93 -5.93
CA LEU A 136 -5.38 -4.95 -6.97
C LEU A 136 -6.71 -5.29 -7.63
N MET A 137 -7.84 -4.86 -7.05
CA MET A 137 -9.16 -5.00 -7.67
C MET A 137 -9.31 -4.10 -8.92
N PHE A 138 -8.45 -3.10 -9.09
CA PHE A 138 -8.47 -2.25 -10.28
C PHE A 138 -7.72 -2.90 -11.43
N ASP A 139 -8.41 -3.16 -12.54
CA ASP A 139 -7.83 -3.80 -13.73
C ASP A 139 -6.61 -3.08 -14.30
N ALA A 140 -6.55 -1.75 -14.16
CA ALA A 140 -5.42 -0.94 -14.61
C ALA A 140 -4.15 -1.12 -13.75
N VAL A 141 -4.29 -1.61 -12.51
CA VAL A 141 -3.17 -1.79 -11.58
C VAL A 141 -2.51 -3.14 -11.77
N THR A 142 -1.28 -3.09 -12.26
CA THR A 142 -0.48 -4.30 -12.49
C THR A 142 0.18 -4.79 -11.21
N CYS A 143 0.72 -3.87 -10.42
CA CYS A 143 1.49 -4.21 -9.24
C CYS A 143 1.42 -3.09 -8.19
N ALA A 144 1.28 -3.45 -6.92
CA ALA A 144 1.44 -2.56 -5.78
C ALA A 144 2.83 -2.77 -5.14
N ILE A 145 3.45 -1.70 -4.66
CA ILE A 145 4.81 -1.75 -4.11
C ILE A 145 4.78 -1.34 -2.62
N PRO A 146 4.25 -2.17 -1.70
CA PRO A 146 4.25 -1.85 -0.28
C PRO A 146 5.65 -1.82 0.30
N GLY A 147 5.89 -0.84 1.17
CA GLY A 147 7.07 -0.81 2.02
C GLY A 147 7.01 -1.88 3.11
N ALA A 148 8.15 -2.48 3.43
CA ALA A 148 8.32 -3.39 4.56
C ALA A 148 9.72 -3.22 5.14
N ARG A 149 9.85 -3.33 6.46
CA ARG A 149 11.12 -3.27 7.19
C ARG A 149 11.57 -4.60 7.76
N ARG A 150 10.62 -5.51 7.96
CA ARG A 150 10.86 -6.82 8.56
C ARG A 150 10.41 -7.94 7.63
N PRO A 151 11.09 -9.10 7.60
CA PRO A 151 10.70 -10.23 6.75
C PRO A 151 9.24 -10.66 6.92
N ALA A 152 8.70 -10.60 8.14
CA ALA A 152 7.29 -10.91 8.40
C ALA A 152 6.34 -9.99 7.62
N GLN A 153 6.65 -8.70 7.48
CA GLN A 153 5.83 -7.77 6.69
C GLN A 153 5.90 -8.07 5.19
N VAL A 154 7.06 -8.53 4.70
CA VAL A 154 7.19 -9.00 3.30
C VAL A 154 6.29 -10.20 3.07
N ALA A 155 6.30 -11.18 3.98
CA ALA A 155 5.44 -12.35 3.90
C ALA A 155 3.95 -11.97 3.98
N ASP A 156 3.56 -11.11 4.93
CA ASP A 156 2.18 -10.64 5.09
C ASP A 156 1.67 -9.92 3.84
N ASN A 157 2.48 -9.01 3.27
CA ASN A 157 2.16 -8.29 2.05
C ASN A 157 2.05 -9.23 0.84
N ALA A 158 2.94 -10.22 0.72
CA ALA A 158 2.90 -11.18 -0.39
C ALA A 158 1.66 -12.08 -0.32
N HIS A 159 1.25 -12.48 0.90
CA HIS A 159 0.07 -13.31 1.13
C HIS A 159 -1.25 -12.63 0.71
N THR A 160 -1.27 -11.30 0.57
CA THR A 160 -2.44 -10.57 0.05
C THR A 160 -2.96 -11.15 -1.27
N ALA A 161 -2.05 -11.58 -2.15
CA ALA A 161 -2.43 -12.11 -3.46
C ALA A 161 -3.23 -13.42 -3.38
N ASP A 162 -3.12 -14.14 -2.27
CA ASP A 162 -3.75 -15.46 -2.08
C ASP A 162 -5.19 -15.34 -1.57
N PHE A 163 -5.60 -14.17 -1.08
CA PHE A 163 -7.00 -13.93 -0.70
C PHE A 163 -7.94 -13.88 -1.90
N SER A 164 -9.21 -14.20 -1.62
CA SER A 164 -10.34 -14.01 -2.53
C SER A 164 -10.48 -12.54 -2.94
N LEU A 165 -11.20 -12.30 -4.05
CA LEU A 165 -11.60 -10.95 -4.43
C LEU A 165 -12.50 -10.36 -3.34
N LEU A 166 -12.43 -9.05 -3.14
CA LEU A 166 -13.38 -8.34 -2.28
C LEU A 166 -14.76 -8.37 -2.96
N THR A 167 -15.82 -8.42 -2.16
CA THR A 167 -17.19 -8.38 -2.70
C THR A 167 -17.50 -6.99 -3.24
N ASP A 168 -18.47 -6.90 -4.16
CA ASP A 168 -18.93 -5.61 -4.66
C ASP A 168 -19.49 -4.72 -3.54
N GLU A 169 -20.06 -5.32 -2.50
CA GLU A 169 -20.53 -4.62 -1.31
C GLU A 169 -19.38 -3.95 -0.56
N THR A 170 -18.30 -4.70 -0.28
CA THR A 170 -17.10 -4.14 0.34
C THR A 170 -16.48 -3.06 -0.53
N MET A 171 -16.41 -3.26 -1.86
CA MET A 171 -15.87 -2.25 -2.78
C MET A 171 -16.71 -0.96 -2.78
N ARG A 172 -18.04 -1.07 -2.72
CA ARG A 172 -18.95 0.09 -2.58
C ARG A 172 -18.76 0.80 -1.26
N ALA A 173 -18.68 0.07 -0.14
CA ALA A 173 -18.49 0.66 1.19
C ALA A 173 -17.18 1.48 1.27
N VAL A 174 -16.08 0.98 0.68
CA VAL A 174 -14.82 1.74 0.60
C VAL A 174 -15.00 3.03 -0.22
N SER A 175 -15.73 2.97 -1.33
CA SER A 175 -16.03 4.16 -2.16
C SER A 175 -16.85 5.20 -1.39
N GLU A 176 -17.84 4.78 -0.60
CA GLU A 176 -18.67 5.67 0.21
C GLU A 176 -17.87 6.34 1.33
N ILE A 177 -16.97 5.60 1.99
CA ILE A 177 -16.05 6.15 2.99
C ILE A 177 -15.13 7.18 2.33
N TYR A 178 -14.57 6.88 1.16
CA TYR A 178 -13.75 7.83 0.40
C TYR A 178 -14.53 9.10 0.04
N ASP A 179 -15.74 8.96 -0.50
CA ASP A 179 -16.57 10.10 -0.92
C ASP A 179 -16.94 11.02 0.25
N ARG A 180 -17.24 10.44 1.41
CA ARG A 180 -17.60 11.17 2.63
C ARG A 180 -16.39 11.81 3.32
N GLN A 181 -15.32 11.05 3.53
CA GLN A 181 -14.20 11.45 4.40
C GLN A 181 -13.03 12.07 3.65
N ILE A 182 -12.75 11.62 2.42
CA ILE A 182 -11.46 11.86 1.75
C ILE A 182 -11.59 12.74 0.50
N ARG A 183 -12.62 12.53 -0.33
CA ARG A 183 -12.76 13.13 -1.67
C ARG A 183 -12.53 14.64 -1.68
N ARG A 184 -13.13 15.38 -0.73
CA ARG A 184 -13.01 16.86 -0.67
C ARG A 184 -11.56 17.36 -0.53
N PHE A 185 -10.68 16.55 0.07
CA PHE A 185 -9.30 16.96 0.36
C PHE A 185 -8.33 16.69 -0.80
N VAL A 186 -8.60 15.67 -1.62
CA VAL A 186 -7.60 15.16 -2.57
C VAL A 186 -8.10 15.03 -4.00
N HIS A 187 -9.41 14.97 -4.23
CA HIS A 187 -9.96 14.64 -5.55
C HIS A 187 -9.79 15.77 -6.57
N HIS A 188 -9.63 17.02 -6.12
CA HIS A 188 -9.44 18.19 -6.98
C HIS A 188 -8.03 18.28 -7.59
N TYR A 189 -7.12 17.36 -7.23
CA TYR A 189 -5.76 17.27 -7.80
C TYR A 189 -5.68 16.39 -9.06
N TRP A 190 -6.79 15.77 -9.47
CA TRP A 190 -6.90 14.83 -10.59
C TRP A 190 -7.95 15.32 -11.60
#